data_AF-A0A853U6W2-F1
#
_entry.id   AF-A0A853U6W2-F1
#
_cell.length_a   1.000
_cell.length_b   1.000
_cell.length_c   1.000
_cell.angle_alpha   90.00
_cell.angle_beta   90.00
_cell.angle_gamma   90.00
#
_symmetry.space_group_name_H-M   'P 1'
#
loop_
_entity.id
_entity.type
_entity.pdbx_description
1 polymer ?
#
loop_
_entity_poly.entity_id
_entity_poly.type
_entity_poly.pdbx_seq_one_letter_code
_entity_poly.pdbx_strand_id
1 'polypeptide(L)' 'MPGSDLDAKQMLTDAVDIAQGADELGVNGAYFRVHHFAPQSGSPMPLLATIAAKTRNIEVGTGVIDLR' A
#
# COMPACT_ATOMS: atom_id res chain seq x y z
N MET A 1 12.51 9.51 -17.45
CA MET A 1 12.16 8.55 -18.51
C MET A 1 10.74 8.86 -18.97
N PRO A 2 10.47 8.97 -20.28
CA PRO A 2 9.09 8.99 -20.77
C PRO A 2 8.40 7.69 -20.32
N GLY A 3 7.22 7.82 -19.69
CA GLY A 3 6.28 6.73 -19.40
C GLY A 3 6.84 5.55 -18.61
N SER A 4 6.81 5.60 -17.28
CA SER A 4 6.69 4.34 -16.53
C SER A 4 5.32 3.74 -16.88
N ASP A 5 5.26 2.47 -17.27
CA ASP A 5 4.00 1.71 -17.46
C ASP A 5 3.18 1.54 -16.16
N LEU A 6 3.49 2.32 -15.14
CA LEU A 6 2.87 2.32 -13.83
C LEU A 6 1.72 3.34 -13.84
N ASP A 7 0.50 2.83 -14.01
CA ASP A 7 -0.71 3.61 -13.79
C ASP A 7 -1.22 3.49 -12.34
N ALA A 8 -2.16 4.34 -11.95
CA ALA A 8 -2.67 4.38 -10.58
C ALA A 8 -3.37 3.07 -10.16
N LYS A 9 -4.03 2.39 -11.10
CA LYS A 9 -4.71 1.12 -10.84
C LYS A 9 -3.69 0.03 -10.59
N GLN A 10 -2.66 -0.06 -11.44
CA GLN A 10 -1.58 -1.02 -11.34
C GLN A 10 -0.85 -0.87 -9.99
N MET A 11 -0.54 0.37 -9.59
CA MET A 11 0.08 0.61 -8.29
C MET A 11 -0.76 0.08 -7.12
N LEU A 12 -2.08 0.30 -7.13
CA LEU A 12 -2.97 -0.18 -6.08
C LEU A 12 -3.06 -1.71 -6.04
N THR A 13 -3.12 -2.37 -7.20
CA THR A 13 -3.14 -3.84 -7.27
C THR A 13 -1.81 -4.44 -6.85
N ASP A 14 -0.69 -3.86 -7.29
CA ASP A 14 0.66 -4.31 -6.93
C ASP A 14 0.89 -4.21 -5.42
N ALA A 15 0.43 -3.13 -4.79
CA ALA A 15 0.52 -2.99 -3.33
C ALA A 15 -0.22 -4.10 -2.58
N VAL A 16 -1.36 -4.55 -3.10
CA VAL A 16 -2.12 -5.65 -2.51
C VAL A 16 -1.43 -7.00 -2.73
N ASP A 17 -0.86 -7.22 -3.91
CA ASP A 17 -0.15 -8.47 -4.23
C ASP A 17 1.16 -8.59 -3.45
N ILE A 18 1.93 -7.50 -3.35
CA ILE A 18 3.13 -7.44 -2.53
C ILE A 18 2.80 -7.69 -1.06
N ALA A 19 1.72 -7.12 -0.53
CA ALA A 19 1.35 -7.32 0.88
C ALA A 19 0.89 -8.75 1.19
N GLN A 20 0.17 -9.40 0.27
CA GLN A 20 -0.16 -10.83 0.38
C GLN A 20 1.11 -11.70 0.34
N GLY A 21 2.02 -11.44 -0.60
CA GLY A 21 3.30 -12.16 -0.65
C GLY A 21 4.15 -11.93 0.60
N ALA A 22 4.13 -10.71 1.16
CA ALA A 22 4.83 -10.42 2.41
C ALA A 22 4.22 -11.19 3.62
N ASP A 23 2.90 -11.32 3.68
CA ASP A 23 2.20 -12.14 4.68
C ASP A 23 2.60 -13.62 4.55
N GLU A 24 2.64 -14.15 3.32
CA GLU A 24 3.07 -15.54 3.04
C GLU A 24 4.52 -15.80 3.43
N LEU A 25 5.40 -14.80 3.30
CA LEU A 25 6.80 -14.86 3.70
C LEU A 25 7.03 -14.65 5.21
N GLY A 26 5.99 -14.32 5.98
CA GLY A 26 6.10 -14.06 7.42
C GLY A 26 6.72 -12.71 7.78
N VAL A 27 6.60 -11.71 6.90
CA VAL A 27 6.99 -10.32 7.19
C VAL A 27 6.08 -9.74 8.27
N ASN A 28 6.64 -8.94 9.17
CA ASN A 28 5.88 -8.39 10.30
C ASN A 28 4.81 -7.37 9.90
N GLY A 29 5.09 -6.51 8.92
CA GLY A 29 4.14 -5.47 8.55
C GLY A 29 4.32 -4.82 7.19
N ALA A 30 3.24 -4.23 6.68
CA ALA A 30 3.17 -3.43 5.45
C ALA A 30 2.70 -2.00 5.78
N TYR A 31 3.54 -1.01 5.45
CA TYR A 31 3.33 0.38 5.82
C TYR A 31 3.36 1.32 4.61
N PHE A 32 2.30 2.12 4.44
CA PHE A 32 2.12 2.99 3.27
C PHE A 32 2.26 4.48 3.62
N ARG A 33 2.95 5.23 2.75
CA ARG A 33 3.04 6.70 2.85
C ARG A 33 1.82 7.34 2.19
N VAL A 34 1.44 8.51 2.71
CA VAL A 34 0.34 9.32 2.18
C VAL A 34 0.89 10.58 1.56
N HIS A 35 0.56 10.88 0.31
CA HIS A 35 0.91 12.12 -0.36
C HIS A 35 -0.31 12.69 -1.09
N HIS A 36 -0.48 14.01 -0.96
CA HIS A 36 -1.49 14.76 -1.70
C HIS A 36 -0.80 15.60 -2.76
N PHE A 37 -1.44 15.76 -3.92
CA PHE A 37 -0.94 16.60 -5.03
C PHE A 37 0.39 16.14 -5.64
N ALA A 38 0.74 14.86 -5.47
CA ALA A 38 1.83 14.18 -6.17
C ALA A 38 1.32 12.86 -6.78
N PRO A 39 2.00 12.28 -7.80
CA PRO A 39 1.65 10.98 -8.38
C PRO A 39 1.90 9.78 -7.43
N GLN A 40 1.29 9.79 -6.25
CA GLN A 40 1.47 8.85 -5.14
C GLN A 40 0.13 8.64 -4.40
N SER A 41 0.02 7.58 -3.61
CA SER A 41 -1.23 7.25 -2.90
C SER A 41 -1.59 8.32 -1.85
N GLY A 42 -2.82 8.82 -1.91
CA GLY A 42 -3.33 9.85 -1.00
C GLY A 42 -4.38 9.38 0.00
N SER A 43 -5.00 8.20 -0.21
CA SER A 43 -6.03 7.67 0.69
C SER A 43 -5.59 6.31 1.23
N PRO A 44 -5.02 6.24 2.44
CA PRO A 44 -4.47 5.00 2.97
C PRO A 44 -5.57 4.00 3.36
N MET A 45 -6.69 4.48 3.93
CA MET A 45 -7.68 3.60 4.56
C MET A 45 -8.30 2.57 3.61
N PRO A 46 -8.68 2.89 2.35
CA PRO A 46 -9.21 1.88 1.42
C PRO A 46 -8.19 0.80 1.05
N LEU A 47 -6.91 1.18 0.87
CA LEU A 47 -5.85 0.24 0.55
C LEU A 47 -5.54 -0.66 1.75
N LEU A 48 -5.38 -0.08 2.94
CA LEU A 48 -5.14 -0.82 4.18
C LEU A 48 -6.28 -1.79 4.51
N ALA A 49 -7.54 -1.35 4.36
CA ALA A 49 -8.70 -2.21 4.57
C ALA A 49 -8.71 -3.41 3.60
N THR A 50 -8.31 -3.19 2.34
CA THR A 50 -8.20 -4.25 1.34
C THR A 50 -7.13 -5.27 1.72
N ILE A 51 -5.96 -4.81 2.16
CA ILE A 51 -4.85 -5.70 2.58
C ILE A 51 -5.23 -6.46 3.85
N ALA A 52 -5.80 -5.77 4.85
CA ALA A 52 -6.28 -6.40 6.07
C ALA A 52 -7.33 -7.49 5.81
N ALA A 53 -8.19 -7.29 4.80
CA ALA A 53 -9.19 -8.30 4.42
C ALA A 53 -8.61 -9.51 3.69
N LYS A 54 -7.41 -9.39 3.10
CA LYS A 54 -6.77 -10.43 2.27
C LYS A 54 -5.62 -11.17 2.95
N THR A 55 -5.16 -10.69 4.09
CA THR A 55 -4.01 -11.23 4.81
C THR A 55 -4.42 -11.71 6.20
N ARG A 56 -3.55 -12.48 6.88
CA ARG A 56 -3.87 -13.08 8.18
C ARG A 56 -2.93 -12.68 9.32
N ASN A 57 -1.64 -12.50 9.04
CA ASN A 57 -0.63 -12.35 10.09
C ASN A 57 0.10 -11.00 10.03
N ILE A 58 0.22 -10.42 8.83
CA ILE A 58 0.92 -9.16 8.61
C ILE A 58 0.17 -7.98 9.26
N GLU A 59 0.91 -7.12 9.98
CA GLU A 59 0.40 -5.85 10.47
C GLU A 59 0.28 -4.84 9.33
N VAL A 60 -0.81 -4.08 9.27
CA VAL A 60 -0.98 -3.04 8.26
C VAL A 60 -1.09 -1.67 8.89
N GLY A 61 -0.44 -0.68 8.28
CA GLY A 61 -0.48 0.68 8.81
C GLY A 61 0.05 1.74 7.86
N THR A 62 0.16 2.95 8.37
CA THR A 62 0.70 4.09 7.64
C THR A 62 2.14 4.38 8.08
N GLY A 63 3.04 4.55 7.11
CA GLY A 63 4.40 5.03 7.32
C GLY A 63 4.43 6.55 7.40
N VAL A 64 3.92 7.06 8.53
CA VAL A 64 3.45 8.42 8.90
C VAL A 64 2.14 8.87 8.24
N ILE A 65 1.21 9.34 9.07
CA ILE A 65 0.13 10.24 8.67
C ILE A 65 0.61 11.64 9.02
N ASP A 66 0.63 12.54 8.03
CA ASP A 66 0.86 13.95 8.32
C ASP A 66 -0.38 14.53 9.01
N LEU A 67 -0.22 14.91 10.28
CA LEU A 67 -1.29 15.47 11.13
C LEU A 67 -1.21 17.00 11.23
N ARG A 68 -0.29 17.63 10.49
CA ARG A 68 0.00 19.06 10.59
C ARG A 68 -0.88 19.92 9.67
#